data_AF-A0A1H3XE17-F1
#
_entry.id   AF-A0A1H3XE17-F1
#
_cell.length_a   1.000
_cell.length_b   1.000
_cell.length_c   1.000
_cell.angle_alpha   90.00
_cell.angle_beta   90.00
_cell.angle_gamma   90.00
#
_symmetry.space_group_name_H-M   'P 1'
#
loop_
_entity.id
_entity.type
_entity.pdbx_description
1 polymer ?
#
loop_
_entity_poly.entity_id
_entity_poly.type
_entity_poly.pdbx_seq_one_letter_code
_entity_poly.pdbx_strand_id
1 'polypeptide(L)'
;MRLLKLQLIFFLFFTSTLLSYSQQYRNPVTISPALSGNFGELRNNHFHSGIDFKTQQVVDKPIIAIEDGYVSRISVSPGGYGLALYVDHPSTGHTSVYAHLNSFSREIAEWVKEQQYQQERFSVILYPEPGMLPVKKGEQIALSGNTGSSGGPHLHFEIRDTHTEEPLDALEFLAKIPDTRKPDIQGITFYPILEKGVVNGSGNPVRLNISKDKAGNPSPLGRNIEVWGRIGVGVKAYDRMDGQNNIYGVKHIRLFMDDRQIFSSTINRFSFADTRMLNTFIDFEDWRKQRSFFMKSFIEPGNTLPFYEAENNGYIDIDEERPYRFRYELEDHYGNRLTYNFTVDGKSQSIPQRPDCNNWMAWNLYNSYMEMGFQLQIPKGNLYDDICFFHSSTRSPNHYSDLHRVNDTPVPLHNRADMWIGMHTDTLLNKKNYGIVRINDNASESWVGGEYVRGGIKVSIRELGDRYAISADTIAPVITPIEPATWVNQKRIRIRLRDDKSGIASFRGEINGEYLLFTHDSKSSVYTYRFDDTRLNRGEQQQLVFIAVDGAGNRSEYSYTFFY
;
A
#
# COMPACT_ATOMS: atom_id res chain seq x y z
N MET A 1 82.18 -12.83 25.98
CA MET A 1 81.09 -13.79 26.24
C MET A 1 79.76 -13.04 26.08
N ARG A 2 78.81 -13.63 25.33
CA ARG A 2 77.43 -13.16 25.03
C ARG A 2 77.24 -12.16 23.88
N LEU A 3 76.95 -12.74 22.72
CA LEU A 3 76.20 -12.17 21.60
C LEU A 3 74.76 -11.85 22.04
N LEU A 4 74.26 -10.66 21.70
CA LEU A 4 72.83 -10.32 21.76
C LEU A 4 72.22 -10.51 20.36
N LYS A 5 71.27 -11.44 20.24
CA LYS A 5 70.48 -11.67 19.02
C LYS A 5 69.40 -10.60 18.91
N LEU A 6 69.35 -9.92 17.77
CA LEU A 6 68.26 -9.05 17.35
C LEU A 6 67.24 -9.90 16.58
N GLN A 7 66.05 -10.12 17.13
CA GLN A 7 64.93 -10.74 16.40
C GLN A 7 64.07 -9.64 15.78
N LEU A 8 64.06 -9.59 14.45
CA LEU A 8 63.14 -8.78 13.65
C LEU A 8 61.81 -9.56 13.54
N ILE A 9 60.73 -9.02 14.11
CA ILE A 9 59.36 -9.51 13.89
C ILE A 9 58.79 -8.69 12.73
N PHE A 10 58.58 -9.33 11.58
CA PHE A 10 57.88 -8.76 10.44
C PHE A 10 56.37 -8.99 10.63
N PHE A 11 55.63 -7.94 10.97
CA PHE A 11 54.16 -7.97 11.00
C PHE A 11 53.65 -7.66 9.59
N LEU A 12 53.18 -8.69 8.87
CA LEU A 12 52.46 -8.53 7.61
C LEU A 12 51.04 -8.04 7.92
N PHE A 13 50.79 -6.74 7.76
CA PHE A 13 49.44 -6.19 7.66
C PHE A 13 48.86 -6.54 6.29
N PHE A 14 48.01 -7.56 6.23
CA PHE A 14 47.14 -7.80 5.08
C PHE A 14 45.97 -6.81 5.16
N THR A 15 46.12 -5.63 4.58
CA THR A 15 45.00 -4.72 4.35
C THR A 15 44.17 -5.26 3.19
N SER A 16 43.14 -6.05 3.50
CA SER A 16 42.08 -6.35 2.54
C SER A 16 41.26 -5.08 2.34
N THR A 17 41.61 -4.29 1.32
CA THR A 17 40.71 -3.26 0.79
C THR A 17 39.51 -3.99 0.17
N LEU A 18 38.39 -4.04 0.90
CA LEU A 18 37.10 -4.36 0.32
C LEU A 18 36.76 -3.23 -0.66
N LEU A 19 37.09 -3.44 -1.94
CA LEU A 19 36.52 -2.66 -3.02
C LEU A 19 35.04 -3.05 -3.12
N SER A 20 34.17 -2.32 -2.42
CA SER A 20 32.74 -2.33 -2.70
C SER A 20 32.53 -1.68 -4.05
N TYR A 21 32.66 -2.45 -5.13
CA TYR A 21 32.10 -2.06 -6.41
C TYR A 21 30.58 -2.04 -6.19
N SER A 22 29.96 -0.85 -6.22
CA SER A 22 28.52 -0.78 -6.35
C SER A 22 28.16 -1.46 -7.67
N GLN A 23 27.56 -2.64 -7.61
CA GLN A 23 27.13 -3.37 -8.80
C GLN A 23 26.06 -2.53 -9.48
N GLN A 24 26.43 -1.85 -10.56
CA GLN A 24 25.50 -1.05 -11.32
C GLN A 24 24.70 -1.97 -12.26
N TYR A 25 23.41 -2.12 -11.96
CA TYR A 25 22.51 -2.89 -12.78
C TYR A 25 22.18 -2.17 -14.09
N ARG A 26 21.80 -2.96 -15.10
CA ARG A 26 21.23 -2.41 -16.32
C ARG A 26 19.84 -1.84 -16.02
N ASN A 27 19.45 -0.77 -16.70
CA ASN A 27 18.10 -0.25 -16.57
C ASN A 27 17.08 -1.27 -17.16
N PRO A 28 15.98 -1.58 -16.47
CA PRO A 28 14.98 -2.55 -16.95
C PRO A 28 14.17 -2.07 -18.16
N VAL A 29 14.16 -0.75 -18.42
CA VAL A 29 13.55 -0.18 -19.64
C VAL A 29 14.58 0.17 -20.70
N THR A 30 14.19 0.03 -21.97
CA THR A 30 15.05 0.30 -23.14
C THR A 30 14.97 1.73 -23.67
N ILE A 31 14.15 2.57 -23.03
CA ILE A 31 13.97 3.99 -23.33
C ILE A 31 14.69 4.85 -22.28
N SER A 32 14.88 6.15 -22.54
CA SER A 32 15.40 7.07 -21.53
C SER A 32 14.54 7.02 -20.26
N PRO A 33 15.13 6.72 -19.08
CA PRO A 33 14.36 6.50 -17.88
C PRO A 33 13.72 7.79 -17.38
N ALA A 34 12.45 7.69 -17.01
CA ALA A 34 11.67 8.74 -16.37
C ALA A 34 10.73 8.09 -15.37
N LEU A 35 10.60 8.66 -14.17
CA LEU A 35 9.82 8.05 -13.09
C LEU A 35 8.43 8.67 -12.97
N SER A 36 7.45 7.88 -12.54
CA SER A 36 6.13 8.34 -12.09
C SER A 36 5.90 8.17 -10.58
N GLY A 37 6.78 7.44 -9.90
CA GLY A 37 6.78 7.23 -8.45
C GLY A 37 8.14 6.69 -8.01
N ASN A 38 8.52 6.97 -6.76
CA ASN A 38 9.80 6.56 -6.18
C ASN A 38 9.62 5.61 -4.99
N PHE A 39 10.73 5.06 -4.51
CA PHE A 39 10.74 4.15 -3.36
C PHE A 39 10.33 4.89 -2.08
N GLY A 40 9.56 4.23 -1.22
CA GLY A 40 9.12 4.81 0.05
C GLY A 40 8.02 5.87 -0.09
N GLU A 41 7.53 6.16 -1.29
CA GLU A 41 6.41 7.08 -1.51
C GLU A 41 5.18 6.65 -0.70
N LEU A 42 4.51 7.61 -0.09
CA LEU A 42 3.36 7.35 0.79
C LEU A 42 2.12 7.01 -0.03
N ARG A 43 1.64 5.77 0.10
CA ARG A 43 0.34 5.33 -0.45
C ARG A 43 -0.65 5.14 0.69
N ASN A 44 -1.92 4.92 0.35
CA ASN A 44 -3.05 4.92 1.30
C ASN A 44 -2.86 4.10 2.58
N ASN A 45 -2.06 3.03 2.55
CA ASN A 45 -1.95 2.07 3.66
C ASN A 45 -0.62 1.30 3.66
N HIS A 46 0.35 1.74 2.85
CA HIS A 46 1.64 1.07 2.64
C HIS A 46 2.63 2.04 1.96
N PHE A 47 3.91 1.82 2.17
CA PHE A 47 4.96 2.46 1.40
C PHE A 47 5.06 1.84 0.01
N HIS A 48 5.35 2.66 -1.00
CA HIS A 48 5.65 2.17 -2.33
C HIS A 48 6.97 1.38 -2.32
N SER A 49 6.90 0.08 -2.63
CA SER A 49 8.02 -0.88 -2.52
C SER A 49 8.98 -0.88 -3.71
N GLY A 50 8.82 0.04 -4.65
CA GLY A 50 9.62 0.09 -5.86
C GLY A 50 9.71 1.49 -6.44
N ILE A 51 10.06 1.54 -7.71
CA ILE A 51 10.02 2.74 -8.54
C ILE A 51 9.15 2.46 -9.77
N ASP A 52 8.44 3.50 -10.24
CA ASP A 52 7.58 3.38 -11.40
C ASP A 52 8.26 4.01 -12.62
N PHE A 53 8.71 3.23 -13.58
CA PHE A 53 9.22 3.74 -14.86
C PHE A 53 8.06 4.07 -15.80
N LYS A 54 8.02 5.31 -16.27
CA LYS A 54 7.11 5.74 -17.33
C LYS A 54 7.45 5.05 -18.64
N THR A 55 6.41 4.63 -19.35
CA THR A 55 6.53 3.96 -20.65
C THR A 55 6.03 4.85 -21.80
N GLN A 56 6.22 6.18 -21.67
CA GLN A 56 5.74 7.18 -22.64
C GLN A 56 4.22 7.09 -22.90
N GLN A 57 3.44 6.81 -21.84
CA GLN A 57 1.97 6.71 -21.88
C GLN A 57 1.42 5.58 -22.77
N VAL A 58 2.25 4.59 -23.14
CA VAL A 58 1.83 3.44 -23.94
C VAL A 58 2.23 2.13 -23.26
N VAL A 59 1.50 1.07 -23.58
CA VAL A 59 1.90 -0.31 -23.25
C VAL A 59 2.87 -0.84 -24.31
N ASP A 60 3.35 -2.07 -24.13
CA ASP A 60 4.16 -2.81 -25.10
C ASP A 60 5.57 -2.26 -25.35
N LYS A 61 6.17 -1.57 -24.36
CA LYS A 61 7.61 -1.30 -24.38
C LYS A 61 8.39 -2.54 -23.91
N PRO A 62 9.52 -2.89 -24.56
CA PRO A 62 10.36 -4.01 -24.12
C PRO A 62 10.89 -3.80 -22.70
N ILE A 63 10.69 -4.82 -21.86
CA ILE A 63 11.26 -4.91 -20.51
C ILE A 63 12.33 -6.00 -20.50
N ILE A 64 13.50 -5.66 -19.99
CA ILE A 64 14.69 -6.50 -20.03
C ILE A 64 15.18 -6.88 -18.63
N ALA A 65 15.81 -8.05 -18.50
CA ALA A 65 16.43 -8.47 -17.26
C ALA A 65 17.63 -7.57 -16.91
N ILE A 66 17.69 -7.11 -15.67
CA ILE A 66 18.74 -6.19 -15.19
C ILE A 66 20.12 -6.84 -15.02
N GLU A 67 20.15 -8.15 -14.82
CA GLU A 67 21.32 -8.99 -14.56
C GLU A 67 21.00 -10.46 -14.90
N ASP A 68 22.02 -11.30 -15.05
CA ASP A 68 21.86 -12.76 -15.20
C ASP A 68 21.12 -13.36 -13.99
N GLY A 69 20.28 -14.37 -14.24
CA GLY A 69 19.48 -14.99 -13.19
C GLY A 69 18.55 -16.08 -13.70
N TYR A 70 17.50 -16.37 -12.93
CA TYR A 70 16.39 -17.22 -13.34
C TYR A 70 15.07 -16.68 -12.77
N VAL A 71 13.96 -16.96 -13.44
CA VAL A 71 12.62 -16.59 -12.94
C VAL A 71 12.28 -17.47 -11.75
N SER A 72 12.20 -16.89 -10.55
CA SER A 72 11.95 -17.58 -9.28
C SER A 72 10.48 -17.59 -8.88
N ARG A 73 9.72 -16.58 -9.33
CA ARG A 73 8.28 -16.48 -9.08
C ARG A 73 7.57 -15.74 -10.20
N ILE A 74 6.37 -16.22 -10.51
CA ILE A 74 5.46 -15.58 -11.46
C ILE A 74 4.12 -15.37 -10.76
N SER A 75 3.56 -14.17 -10.90
CA SER A 75 2.22 -13.86 -10.41
C SER A 75 1.34 -13.38 -11.55
N VAL A 76 0.17 -13.99 -11.70
CA VAL A 76 -0.90 -13.51 -12.56
C VAL A 76 -2.10 -13.25 -11.68
N SER A 77 -2.56 -12.01 -11.66
CA SER A 77 -3.70 -11.57 -10.86
C SER A 77 -4.47 -10.47 -11.59
N PRO A 78 -5.80 -10.37 -11.41
CA PRO A 78 -6.58 -9.25 -11.93
C PRO A 78 -6.32 -7.92 -11.20
N GLY A 79 -5.75 -7.97 -10.00
CA GLY A 79 -5.44 -6.81 -9.15
C GLY A 79 -4.02 -6.89 -8.59
N GLY A 80 -3.65 -5.95 -7.72
CA GLY A 80 -2.28 -5.87 -7.18
C GLY A 80 -1.28 -5.60 -8.31
N TYR A 81 -0.19 -6.36 -8.37
CA TYR A 81 0.83 -6.22 -9.43
C TYR A 81 0.35 -6.62 -10.84
N GLY A 82 -0.82 -7.23 -10.99
CA GLY A 82 -1.26 -7.71 -12.30
C GLY A 82 -0.45 -8.93 -12.76
N LEU A 83 0.20 -8.82 -13.92
CA LEU A 83 1.24 -9.75 -14.34
C LEU A 83 2.59 -9.29 -13.78
N ALA A 84 3.25 -10.16 -13.02
CA ALA A 84 4.55 -9.89 -12.44
C ALA A 84 5.53 -11.05 -12.57
N LEU A 85 6.79 -10.70 -12.83
CA LEU A 85 7.94 -11.60 -12.82
C LEU A 85 8.89 -11.24 -11.69
N TYR A 86 9.41 -12.26 -11.03
CA TYR A 86 10.46 -12.17 -10.03
C TYR A 86 11.65 -12.95 -10.57
N VAL A 87 12.81 -12.30 -10.62
CA VAL A 87 14.04 -12.89 -11.12
C VAL A 87 15.07 -12.86 -10.00
N ASP A 88 15.49 -14.03 -9.54
CA ASP A 88 16.59 -14.15 -8.57
C ASP A 88 17.92 -13.99 -9.29
N HIS A 89 18.82 -13.23 -8.67
CA HIS A 89 20.19 -12.99 -9.13
C HIS A 89 21.19 -13.58 -8.11
N PRO A 90 21.54 -14.88 -8.22
CA PRO A 90 22.42 -15.54 -7.25
C PRO A 90 23.78 -14.87 -7.08
N SER A 91 24.28 -14.18 -8.11
CA SER A 91 25.55 -13.45 -8.07
C SER A 91 25.54 -12.24 -7.14
N THR A 92 24.36 -11.69 -6.82
CA THR A 92 24.22 -10.50 -5.99
C THR A 92 23.38 -10.73 -4.73
N GLY A 93 22.64 -11.84 -4.63
CA GLY A 93 21.71 -12.09 -3.53
C GLY A 93 20.47 -11.18 -3.56
N HIS A 94 20.13 -10.66 -4.74
CA HIS A 94 18.96 -9.80 -4.94
C HIS A 94 17.94 -10.46 -5.87
N THR A 95 16.68 -10.10 -5.68
CA THR A 95 15.58 -10.47 -6.57
C THR A 95 15.03 -9.20 -7.22
N SER A 96 14.96 -9.16 -8.56
CA SER A 96 14.29 -8.07 -9.27
C SER A 96 12.84 -8.41 -9.56
N VAL A 97 11.94 -7.46 -9.36
CA VAL A 97 10.50 -7.63 -9.59
C VAL A 97 10.03 -6.68 -10.68
N TYR A 98 9.33 -7.21 -11.67
CA TYR A 98 8.78 -6.49 -12.82
C TYR A 98 7.27 -6.67 -12.82
N ALA A 99 6.52 -5.60 -12.57
CA ALA A 99 5.07 -5.65 -12.38
C ALA A 99 4.30 -4.77 -13.36
N HIS A 100 2.97 -4.95 -13.38
CA HIS A 100 2.03 -4.33 -14.30
C HIS A 100 2.28 -4.67 -15.78
N LEU A 101 2.91 -5.81 -16.06
CA LEU A 101 3.31 -6.23 -17.40
C LEU A 101 2.09 -6.51 -18.29
N ASN A 102 2.20 -6.28 -19.61
CA ASN A 102 1.13 -6.63 -20.55
C ASN A 102 1.22 -8.10 -20.97
N SER A 103 2.45 -8.61 -21.12
CA SER A 103 2.74 -10.01 -21.43
C SER A 103 4.15 -10.38 -20.99
N PHE A 104 4.38 -11.68 -20.79
CA PHE A 104 5.71 -12.25 -20.62
C PHE A 104 6.35 -12.58 -21.98
N SER A 105 7.64 -12.91 -21.98
CA SER A 105 8.30 -13.53 -23.13
C SER A 105 7.59 -14.82 -23.51
N ARG A 106 7.74 -15.27 -24.76
CA ARG A 106 6.99 -16.40 -25.31
C ARG A 106 7.12 -17.66 -24.44
N GLU A 107 8.35 -18.03 -24.08
CA GLU A 107 8.64 -19.22 -23.28
C GLU A 107 7.94 -19.19 -21.92
N ILE A 108 8.04 -18.05 -21.21
CA ILE A 108 7.39 -17.86 -19.91
C ILE A 108 5.87 -17.89 -20.07
N ALA A 109 5.32 -17.20 -21.08
CA ALA A 109 3.89 -17.11 -21.31
C ALA A 109 3.25 -18.48 -21.64
N GLU A 110 3.93 -19.30 -22.44
CA GLU A 110 3.50 -20.66 -22.78
C GLU A 110 3.45 -21.54 -21.53
N TRP A 111 4.50 -21.52 -20.71
CA TRP A 111 4.53 -22.27 -19.45
C TRP A 111 3.46 -21.82 -18.45
N VAL A 112 3.29 -20.51 -18.25
CA VAL A 112 2.25 -19.95 -17.37
C VAL A 112 0.87 -20.38 -17.83
N LYS A 113 0.59 -20.31 -19.13
CA LYS A 113 -0.69 -20.72 -19.71
C LYS A 113 -0.96 -22.20 -19.44
N GLU A 114 0.03 -23.07 -19.61
CA GLU A 114 -0.08 -24.49 -19.28
C GLU A 114 -0.47 -24.69 -17.80
N GLN A 115 0.24 -24.01 -16.88
CA GLN A 115 -0.05 -24.09 -15.45
C GLN A 115 -1.45 -23.56 -15.08
N GLN A 116 -1.91 -22.49 -15.73
CA GLN A 116 -3.26 -21.95 -15.52
C GLN A 116 -4.35 -22.94 -15.96
N TYR A 117 -4.15 -23.67 -17.06
CA TYR A 117 -5.07 -24.72 -17.49
C TYR A 117 -5.02 -25.94 -16.57
N GLN A 118 -3.82 -26.38 -16.14
CA GLN A 118 -3.69 -27.49 -15.19
C GLN A 118 -4.41 -27.21 -13.86
N GLN A 119 -4.41 -25.94 -13.41
CA GLN A 119 -5.06 -25.51 -12.17
C GLN A 119 -6.49 -24.98 -12.35
N GLU A 120 -6.97 -24.94 -13.60
CA GLU A 120 -8.26 -24.38 -14.02
C GLU A 120 -8.59 -23.01 -13.41
N ARG A 121 -7.61 -22.09 -13.44
CA ARG A 121 -7.76 -20.74 -12.87
C ARG A 121 -6.93 -19.71 -13.60
N PHE A 122 -7.48 -18.49 -13.69
CA PHE A 122 -6.75 -17.33 -14.19
C PHE A 122 -5.70 -16.86 -13.19
N SER A 123 -6.08 -16.66 -11.93
CA SER A 123 -5.14 -16.15 -10.92
C SER A 123 -4.23 -17.27 -10.42
N VAL A 124 -2.91 -17.11 -10.62
CA VAL A 124 -1.89 -18.08 -10.19
C VAL A 124 -0.68 -17.39 -9.57
N ILE A 125 -0.05 -18.08 -8.63
CA ILE A 125 1.32 -17.79 -8.19
C ILE A 125 2.10 -19.07 -8.43
N LEU A 126 3.15 -18.97 -9.23
CA LEU A 126 3.96 -20.10 -9.67
C LEU A 126 5.41 -19.89 -9.22
N TYR A 127 6.07 -20.99 -8.88
CA TYR A 127 7.47 -21.02 -8.43
C TYR A 127 8.23 -22.02 -9.31
N PRO A 128 8.79 -21.58 -10.45
CA PRO A 128 9.65 -22.44 -11.26
C PRO A 128 10.87 -22.92 -10.46
N GLU A 129 11.33 -24.13 -10.74
CA GLU A 129 12.58 -24.63 -10.16
C GLU A 129 13.77 -23.79 -10.65
N PRO A 130 14.83 -23.60 -9.81
CA PRO A 130 16.01 -22.84 -10.21
C PRO A 130 16.60 -23.33 -11.53
N GLY A 131 16.82 -22.38 -12.46
CA GLY A 131 17.37 -22.67 -13.79
C GLY A 131 16.38 -23.22 -14.83
N MET A 132 15.11 -23.44 -14.46
CA MET A 132 14.06 -23.85 -15.42
C MET A 132 13.78 -22.78 -16.46
N LEU A 133 13.71 -21.52 -16.02
CA LEU A 133 13.50 -20.33 -16.86
C LEU A 133 14.69 -19.38 -16.64
N PRO A 134 15.88 -19.68 -17.20
CA PRO A 134 17.05 -18.84 -17.05
C PRO A 134 16.88 -17.55 -17.84
N VAL A 135 17.46 -16.45 -17.36
CA VAL A 135 17.47 -15.18 -18.07
C VAL A 135 18.87 -14.59 -18.10
N LYS A 136 19.20 -13.90 -19.20
CA LYS A 136 20.47 -13.19 -19.37
C LYS A 136 20.31 -11.69 -19.21
N LYS A 137 21.34 -11.02 -18.69
CA LYS A 137 21.39 -9.56 -18.59
C LYS A 137 21.08 -8.92 -19.96
N GLY A 138 20.03 -8.10 -20.00
CA GLY A 138 19.57 -7.42 -21.21
C GLY A 138 18.65 -8.25 -22.11
N GLU A 139 18.35 -9.50 -21.77
CA GLU A 139 17.33 -10.30 -22.44
C GLU A 139 15.94 -9.71 -22.22
N GLN A 140 15.12 -9.66 -23.27
CA GLN A 140 13.73 -9.24 -23.14
C GLN A 140 12.89 -10.34 -22.50
N ILE A 141 12.38 -10.06 -21.31
CA ILE A 141 11.60 -11.00 -20.50
C ILE A 141 10.10 -10.70 -20.51
N ALA A 142 9.71 -9.49 -20.92
CA ALA A 142 8.32 -9.06 -20.90
C ALA A 142 8.06 -7.81 -21.77
N LEU A 143 6.79 -7.42 -21.85
CA LEU A 143 6.31 -6.15 -22.36
C LEU A 143 5.65 -5.34 -21.24
N SER A 144 5.94 -4.04 -21.17
CA SER A 144 5.34 -3.14 -20.19
C SER A 144 3.84 -3.04 -20.38
N GLY A 145 3.08 -2.85 -19.32
CA GLY A 145 1.62 -2.86 -19.43
C GLY A 145 0.92 -1.87 -18.51
N ASN A 146 -0.32 -2.25 -18.20
CA ASN A 146 -1.18 -1.54 -17.28
C ASN A 146 -2.09 -2.56 -16.57
N THR A 147 -1.63 -3.79 -16.34
CA THR A 147 -2.46 -4.82 -15.70
C THR A 147 -2.48 -4.65 -14.20
N GLY A 148 -3.57 -5.05 -13.55
CA GLY A 148 -3.70 -5.00 -12.09
C GLY A 148 -4.02 -3.59 -11.59
N SER A 149 -3.65 -3.30 -10.34
CA SER A 149 -3.95 -2.06 -9.64
C SER A 149 -3.01 -0.90 -10.06
N SER A 150 -3.04 -0.57 -11.35
CA SER A 150 -2.24 0.47 -11.98
C SER A 150 -3.12 1.60 -12.57
N GLY A 151 -2.74 2.85 -12.34
CA GLY A 151 -3.45 4.04 -12.81
C GLY A 151 -3.18 4.42 -14.27
N GLY A 152 -2.15 3.86 -14.90
CA GLY A 152 -1.79 4.13 -16.30
C GLY A 152 -0.57 3.31 -16.74
N PRO A 153 -0.21 3.28 -18.03
CA PRO A 153 0.92 2.48 -18.52
C PRO A 153 2.26 2.87 -17.89
N HIS A 154 2.89 1.89 -17.22
CA HIS A 154 4.22 2.01 -16.61
C HIS A 154 4.80 0.62 -16.31
N LEU A 155 6.06 0.57 -15.87
CA LEU A 155 6.66 -0.60 -15.21
C LEU A 155 6.85 -0.26 -13.73
N HIS A 156 6.19 -1.00 -12.85
CA HIS A 156 6.57 -1.03 -11.43
C HIS A 156 7.77 -1.95 -11.28
N PHE A 157 8.86 -1.45 -10.73
CA PHE A 157 10.13 -2.15 -10.62
C PHE A 157 10.65 -2.16 -9.19
N GLU A 158 11.08 -3.32 -8.70
CA GLU A 158 11.67 -3.46 -7.37
C GLU A 158 13.00 -4.20 -7.44
N ILE A 159 13.84 -3.91 -6.44
CA ILE A 159 14.97 -4.76 -6.06
C ILE A 159 14.69 -5.19 -4.63
N ARG A 160 14.79 -6.48 -4.35
CA ARG A 160 14.59 -7.06 -3.02
C ARG A 160 15.84 -7.80 -2.58
N ASP A 161 16.02 -7.88 -1.27
CA ASP A 161 16.87 -8.89 -0.67
C ASP A 161 16.26 -10.27 -0.91
N THR A 162 16.99 -11.21 -1.56
CA THR A 162 16.42 -12.53 -1.88
C THR A 162 16.09 -13.34 -0.64
N HIS A 163 16.81 -13.14 0.47
CA HIS A 163 16.58 -13.92 1.68
C HIS A 163 15.41 -13.39 2.49
N THR A 164 15.34 -12.07 2.69
CA THR A 164 14.30 -11.46 3.53
C THR A 164 13.05 -11.03 2.75
N GLU A 165 13.12 -10.99 1.41
CA GLU A 165 12.10 -10.41 0.52
C GLU A 165 11.84 -8.90 0.77
N GLU A 166 12.66 -8.25 1.60
CA GLU A 166 12.50 -6.83 1.90
C GLU A 166 12.87 -6.01 0.67
N PRO A 167 11.99 -5.11 0.19
CA PRO A 167 12.29 -4.23 -0.90
C PRO A 167 13.33 -3.19 -0.48
N LEU A 168 14.23 -2.90 -1.41
CA LEU A 168 15.33 -1.96 -1.32
C LEU A 168 15.06 -0.78 -2.26
N ASP A 169 15.60 0.39 -1.93
CA ASP A 169 15.57 1.53 -2.83
C ASP A 169 16.36 1.21 -4.12
N ALA A 170 15.62 0.92 -5.20
CA ALA A 170 16.19 0.51 -6.46
C ALA A 170 17.13 1.57 -7.08
N LEU A 171 16.98 2.85 -6.71
CA LEU A 171 17.83 3.92 -7.21
C LEU A 171 19.26 3.88 -6.65
N GLU A 172 19.51 3.07 -5.61
CA GLU A 172 20.87 2.82 -5.11
C GLU A 172 21.70 1.94 -6.06
N PHE A 173 21.05 1.17 -6.94
CA PHE A 173 21.70 0.17 -7.79
C PHE A 173 21.64 0.48 -9.28
N LEU A 174 20.90 1.52 -9.67
CA LEU A 174 20.67 1.90 -11.06
C LEU A 174 21.50 3.13 -11.45
N ALA A 175 21.62 3.35 -12.76
CA ALA A 175 22.23 4.57 -13.28
C ALA A 175 21.47 5.82 -12.81
N LYS A 176 22.22 6.85 -12.40
CA LYS A 176 21.68 8.14 -11.95
C LYS A 176 20.77 8.75 -13.01
N ILE A 177 19.55 9.10 -12.61
CA ILE A 177 18.65 9.96 -13.40
C ILE A 177 19.00 11.40 -13.04
N PRO A 178 19.32 12.28 -14.00
CA PRO A 178 19.64 13.68 -13.70
C PRO A 178 18.49 14.38 -12.99
N ASP A 179 18.80 15.02 -11.87
CA ASP A 179 17.84 15.80 -11.10
C ASP A 179 18.56 16.86 -10.25
N THR A 180 18.04 18.08 -10.31
CA THR A 180 18.55 19.26 -9.59
C THR A 180 17.51 19.90 -8.69
N ARG A 181 16.31 19.32 -8.61
CA ARG A 181 15.20 19.89 -7.87
C ARG A 181 15.28 19.45 -6.41
N LYS A 182 15.25 20.43 -5.51
CA LYS A 182 15.06 20.16 -4.08
C LYS A 182 13.60 19.84 -3.76
N PRO A 183 13.34 19.08 -2.68
CA PRO A 183 11.99 18.91 -2.15
C PRO A 183 11.31 20.24 -1.80
N ASP A 184 9.98 20.23 -1.82
CA ASP A 184 9.11 21.33 -1.48
C ASP A 184 8.38 21.06 -0.16
N ILE A 185 8.49 21.99 0.81
CA ILE A 185 7.63 22.01 1.99
C ILE A 185 6.27 22.64 1.64
N GLN A 186 5.19 22.11 2.20
CA GLN A 186 3.81 22.56 1.97
C GLN A 186 3.08 22.90 3.28
N GLY A 187 3.51 22.34 4.41
CA GLY A 187 2.86 22.58 5.69
C GLY A 187 3.66 22.06 6.87
N ILE A 188 3.36 22.61 8.04
CA ILE A 188 3.86 22.15 9.34
C ILE A 188 2.68 21.99 10.28
N THR A 189 2.70 20.96 11.10
CA THR A 189 1.71 20.72 12.15
C THR A 189 2.40 20.59 13.50
N PHE A 190 1.81 21.19 14.52
CA PHE A 190 2.20 21.04 15.92
C PHE A 190 1.15 20.20 16.64
N TYR A 191 1.58 19.14 17.32
CA TYR A 191 0.73 18.17 18.00
C TYR A 191 0.93 18.31 19.50
N PRO A 192 0.01 18.97 20.24
CA PRO A 192 0.03 18.91 21.69
C PRO A 192 -0.14 17.46 22.15
N ILE A 193 0.69 16.99 23.08
CA ILE A 193 0.48 15.68 23.69
C ILE A 193 -0.54 15.82 24.81
N LEU A 194 -1.60 15.02 24.74
CA LEU A 194 -2.72 15.04 25.68
C LEU A 194 -2.22 15.02 27.13
N GLU A 195 -2.77 15.93 27.96
CA GLU A 195 -2.40 16.18 29.38
C GLU A 195 -0.95 16.61 29.63
N LYS A 196 -0.12 16.70 28.58
CA LYS A 196 1.32 16.98 28.72
C LYS A 196 1.78 18.23 27.98
N GLY A 197 1.00 18.75 27.04
CA GLY A 197 1.33 19.97 26.32
C GLY A 197 0.15 20.68 25.70
N VAL A 198 0.43 21.88 25.22
CA VAL A 198 -0.56 22.81 24.67
C VAL A 198 0.09 23.65 23.57
N VAL A 199 -0.68 23.96 22.52
CA VAL A 199 -0.27 24.84 21.42
C VAL A 199 -1.34 25.89 21.23
N ASN A 200 -0.98 27.17 21.32
CA ASN A 200 -1.90 28.32 21.24
C ASN A 200 -3.14 28.16 22.15
N GLY A 201 -2.94 27.71 23.39
CA GLY A 201 -4.02 27.47 24.36
C GLY A 201 -4.93 26.27 24.07
N SER A 202 -4.63 25.45 23.06
CA SER A 202 -5.44 24.30 22.66
C SER A 202 -4.71 22.96 22.81
N GLY A 203 -5.45 21.91 23.16
CA GLY A 203 -5.00 20.52 23.11
C GLY A 203 -5.17 19.87 21.73
N ASN A 204 -5.68 20.61 20.74
CA ASN A 204 -5.84 20.12 19.37
C ASN A 204 -4.63 20.45 18.50
N PRO A 205 -4.31 19.63 17.48
CA PRO A 205 -3.24 19.92 16.55
C PRO A 205 -3.42 21.26 15.82
N VAL A 206 -2.34 22.04 15.75
CA VAL A 206 -2.28 23.31 15.02
C VAL A 206 -1.57 23.10 13.70
N ARG A 207 -2.34 23.17 12.60
CA ARG A 207 -1.85 23.00 11.22
C ARG A 207 -1.60 24.36 10.56
N LEU A 208 -0.50 24.47 9.82
CA LEU A 208 -0.12 25.65 9.05
C LEU A 208 0.25 25.24 7.63
N ASN A 209 -0.33 25.91 6.65
CA ASN A 209 0.13 25.82 5.27
C ASN A 209 1.29 26.78 5.06
N ILE A 210 2.30 26.34 4.32
CA ILE A 210 3.45 27.16 3.93
C ILE A 210 3.26 27.59 2.48
N SER A 211 2.98 28.87 2.27
CA SER A 211 2.92 29.45 0.92
C SER A 211 4.32 29.62 0.34
N LYS A 212 4.41 29.84 -0.97
CA LYS A 212 5.66 30.20 -1.63
C LYS A 212 5.65 31.68 -2.01
N ASP A 213 6.82 32.32 -1.95
CA ASP A 213 7.03 33.66 -2.49
C ASP A 213 7.08 33.65 -4.04
N LYS A 214 7.25 34.84 -4.64
CA LYS A 214 7.34 34.96 -6.11
C LYS A 214 8.56 34.26 -6.72
N ALA A 215 9.60 34.01 -5.94
CA ALA A 215 10.79 33.28 -6.35
C ALA A 215 10.66 31.75 -6.11
N GLY A 216 9.52 31.30 -5.57
CA GLY A 216 9.26 29.90 -5.27
C GLY A 216 9.84 29.41 -3.94
N ASN A 217 10.38 30.31 -3.11
CA ASN A 217 10.89 29.95 -1.78
C ASN A 217 9.74 29.84 -0.77
N PRO A 218 9.82 28.94 0.21
CA PRO A 218 8.82 28.86 1.28
C PRO A 218 8.77 30.15 2.11
N SER A 219 7.58 30.70 2.31
CA SER A 219 7.34 31.84 3.20
C SER A 219 7.52 31.46 4.67
N PRO A 220 7.83 32.41 5.58
CA PRO A 220 7.79 32.18 7.02
C PRO A 220 6.41 31.72 7.50
N LEU A 221 6.35 31.24 8.75
CA LEU A 221 5.07 30.89 9.38
C LEU A 221 4.10 32.08 9.31
N GLY A 222 2.88 31.85 8.83
CA GLY A 222 1.87 32.90 8.66
C GLY A 222 1.30 33.47 9.96
N ARG A 223 1.70 32.92 11.12
CA ARG A 223 1.34 33.41 12.46
C ARG A 223 2.35 32.93 13.49
N ASN A 224 2.35 33.58 14.65
CA ASN A 224 3.12 33.12 15.80
C ASN A 224 2.55 31.82 16.38
N ILE A 225 3.42 31.00 16.98
CA ILE A 225 3.07 29.72 17.62
C ILE A 225 3.61 29.73 19.03
N GLU A 226 2.70 29.76 20.00
CA GLU A 226 3.00 29.69 21.43
C GLU A 226 2.81 28.25 21.90
N VAL A 227 3.79 27.66 22.57
CA VAL A 227 3.74 26.26 23.04
C VAL A 227 4.20 26.13 24.48
N TRP A 228 3.70 25.10 25.16
CA TRP A 228 4.15 24.72 26.49
C TRP A 228 4.00 23.22 26.72
N GLY A 229 4.92 22.61 27.45
CA GLY A 229 4.94 21.19 27.75
C GLY A 229 5.41 20.32 26.58
N ARG A 230 4.96 19.06 26.54
CA ARG A 230 5.35 18.07 25.54
C ARG A 230 4.53 18.19 24.26
N ILE A 231 5.22 18.31 23.13
CA ILE A 231 4.62 18.38 21.79
C ILE A 231 5.32 17.44 20.80
N GLY A 232 4.63 17.09 19.73
CA GLY A 232 5.20 16.56 18.50
C GLY A 232 5.13 17.60 17.37
N VAL A 233 5.94 17.43 16.33
CA VAL A 233 5.88 18.25 15.11
C VAL A 233 5.77 17.32 13.90
N GLY A 234 5.03 17.73 12.88
CA GLY A 234 4.96 17.03 11.60
C GLY A 234 5.13 17.99 10.42
N VAL A 235 5.44 17.43 9.26
CA VAL A 235 5.71 18.16 8.03
C VAL A 235 4.94 17.54 6.86
N LYS A 236 4.38 18.39 6.02
CA LYS A 236 3.89 18.01 4.69
C LYS A 236 4.90 18.48 3.68
N ALA A 237 5.48 17.55 2.95
CA ALA A 237 6.50 17.84 1.94
C ALA A 237 6.39 16.87 0.76
N TYR A 238 6.87 17.31 -0.38
CA TYR A 238 6.87 16.56 -1.62
C TYR A 238 8.21 16.72 -2.32
N ASP A 239 8.74 15.62 -2.83
CA ASP A 239 9.88 15.67 -3.73
C ASP A 239 9.42 15.82 -5.20
N ARG A 240 10.31 16.31 -6.06
CA ARG A 240 10.07 16.63 -7.47
C ARG A 240 11.32 16.30 -8.27
N MET A 241 11.15 15.84 -9.51
CA MET A 241 12.26 15.54 -10.42
C MET A 241 12.22 16.40 -11.70
N ASP A 242 13.40 16.72 -12.23
CA ASP A 242 13.52 17.45 -13.50
C ASP A 242 12.76 16.80 -14.66
N GLY A 243 12.05 17.62 -15.43
CA GLY A 243 11.25 17.18 -16.58
C GLY A 243 10.00 16.36 -16.24
N GLN A 244 9.66 16.18 -14.96
CA GLN A 244 8.49 15.43 -14.51
C GLN A 244 7.48 16.32 -13.76
N ASN A 245 6.19 16.04 -13.92
CA ASN A 245 5.11 16.71 -13.18
C ASN A 245 4.63 15.92 -11.95
N ASN A 246 5.18 14.72 -11.74
CA ASN A 246 4.80 13.83 -10.65
C ASN A 246 5.25 14.40 -9.29
N ILE A 247 4.63 13.88 -8.23
CA ILE A 247 5.01 14.09 -6.84
C ILE A 247 5.70 12.82 -6.38
N TYR A 248 6.82 12.96 -5.69
CA TYR A 248 7.59 11.85 -5.14
C TYR A 248 7.65 11.95 -3.61
N GLY A 249 7.94 10.83 -2.96
CA GLY A 249 8.25 10.79 -1.53
C GLY A 249 9.58 11.45 -1.23
N VAL A 250 9.66 12.19 -0.13
CA VAL A 250 10.92 12.77 0.35
C VAL A 250 11.76 11.66 1.02
N LYS A 251 13.00 11.48 0.58
CA LYS A 251 13.86 10.38 1.06
C LYS A 251 14.34 10.60 2.50
N HIS A 252 14.84 11.79 2.78
CA HIS A 252 15.37 12.16 4.10
C HIS A 252 14.57 13.32 4.69
N ILE A 253 14.04 13.11 5.89
CA ILE A 253 13.41 14.16 6.71
C ILE A 253 14.21 14.27 7.99
N ARG A 254 14.63 15.49 8.34
CA ARG A 254 15.38 15.77 9.56
C ARG A 254 14.80 17.01 10.25
N LEU A 255 14.54 16.89 11.54
CA LEU A 255 14.04 17.98 12.39
C LEU A 255 15.09 18.32 13.45
N PHE A 256 15.43 19.61 13.53
CA PHE A 256 16.35 20.15 14.53
C PHE A 256 15.65 21.17 15.42
N MET A 257 16.08 21.26 16.66
CA MET A 257 15.74 22.30 17.62
C MET A 257 17.03 22.82 18.26
N ASP A 258 17.30 24.13 18.12
CA ASP A 258 18.52 24.79 18.57
C ASP A 258 19.78 24.04 18.10
N ASP A 259 19.83 23.71 16.81
CA ASP A 259 20.88 22.96 16.10
C ASP A 259 21.08 21.49 16.52
N ARG A 260 20.36 21.02 17.53
CA ARG A 260 20.33 19.60 17.92
C ARG A 260 19.30 18.83 17.09
N GLN A 261 19.70 17.68 16.53
CA GLN A 261 18.78 16.81 15.78
C GLN A 261 17.83 16.09 16.74
N ILE A 262 16.53 16.33 16.59
CA ILE A 262 15.49 15.70 17.42
C ILE A 262 14.99 14.42 16.74
N PHE A 263 14.86 14.45 15.41
CA PHE A 263 14.29 13.36 14.64
C PHE A 263 14.91 13.30 13.24
N SER A 264 15.10 12.08 12.73
CA SER A 264 15.34 11.80 11.33
C SER A 264 14.60 10.55 10.87
N SER A 265 14.12 10.55 9.63
CA SER A 265 13.67 9.35 8.91
C SER A 265 14.36 9.24 7.55
N THR A 266 14.87 8.04 7.23
CA THR A 266 15.51 7.74 5.93
C THR A 266 15.00 6.41 5.37
N ILE A 267 14.12 6.45 4.37
CA ILE A 267 13.49 5.24 3.84
C ILE A 267 14.36 4.64 2.71
N ASN A 268 15.03 3.53 2.99
CA ASN A 268 15.86 2.79 2.02
C ASN A 268 15.53 1.29 1.95
N ARG A 269 14.84 0.76 2.96
CA ARG A 269 14.38 -0.62 3.10
C ARG A 269 13.21 -0.67 4.07
N PHE A 270 12.27 -1.59 3.88
CA PHE A 270 11.23 -1.89 4.87
C PHE A 270 10.68 -3.31 4.71
N SER A 271 10.07 -3.87 5.75
CA SER A 271 9.35 -5.15 5.67
C SER A 271 7.92 -4.96 5.18
N PHE A 272 7.44 -5.85 4.30
CA PHE A 272 6.03 -5.86 3.89
C PHE A 272 5.07 -6.10 5.05
N ALA A 273 5.50 -6.78 6.12
CA ALA A 273 4.69 -6.96 7.33
C ALA A 273 4.46 -5.62 8.05
N ASP A 274 5.45 -4.74 8.03
CA ASP A 274 5.44 -3.49 8.80
C ASP A 274 5.01 -2.28 7.96
N THR A 275 4.86 -2.41 6.64
CA THR A 275 4.53 -1.30 5.73
C THR A 275 3.27 -0.51 6.13
N ARG A 276 2.31 -1.16 6.81
CA ARG A 276 1.08 -0.53 7.30
C ARG A 276 1.32 0.42 8.49
N MET A 277 2.48 0.36 9.13
CA MET A 277 2.94 1.36 10.09
C MET A 277 3.14 2.74 9.44
N LEU A 278 3.08 2.84 8.09
CA LEU A 278 2.88 4.12 7.41
C LEU A 278 1.75 4.93 8.07
N ASN A 279 0.66 4.26 8.46
CA ASN A 279 -0.51 4.94 9.03
C ASN A 279 -0.21 5.65 10.36
N THR A 280 0.86 5.29 11.06
CA THR A 280 1.34 6.01 12.25
C THR A 280 2.57 6.88 11.95
N PHE A 281 3.28 6.64 10.85
CA PHE A 281 4.26 7.61 10.31
C PHE A 281 3.57 8.92 9.85
N ILE A 282 2.30 8.85 9.48
CA ILE A 282 1.50 10.01 9.06
C ILE A 282 0.46 10.42 10.11
N ASP A 283 -0.13 11.59 9.92
CA ASP A 283 -1.41 11.97 10.52
C ASP A 283 -2.56 11.23 9.82
N PHE A 284 -2.90 10.04 10.34
CA PHE A 284 -3.92 9.17 9.74
C PHE A 284 -5.31 9.80 9.69
N GLU A 285 -5.69 10.53 10.74
CA GLU A 285 -6.98 11.20 10.80
C GLU A 285 -7.08 12.26 9.70
N ASP A 286 -6.03 13.07 9.52
CA ASP A 286 -5.95 14.07 8.45
C ASP A 286 -5.96 13.40 7.07
N TRP A 287 -5.22 12.30 6.89
CA TRP A 287 -5.26 11.54 5.64
C TRP A 287 -6.66 10.98 5.34
N ARG A 288 -7.34 10.38 6.33
CA ARG A 288 -8.68 9.81 6.17
C ARG A 288 -9.71 10.89 5.82
N LYS A 289 -9.63 12.07 6.43
CA LYS A 289 -10.63 13.15 6.27
C LYS A 289 -10.33 14.07 5.09
N GLN A 290 -9.06 14.39 4.85
CA GLN A 290 -8.62 15.43 3.92
C GLN A 290 -7.75 14.92 2.76
N ARG A 291 -7.37 13.64 2.76
CA ARG A 291 -6.43 13.06 1.77
C ARG A 291 -5.08 13.81 1.73
N SER A 292 -4.62 14.24 2.89
CA SER A 292 -3.39 15.02 3.07
C SER A 292 -2.41 14.24 3.95
N PHE A 293 -1.19 14.02 3.45
CA PHE A 293 -0.13 13.33 4.17
C PHE A 293 0.75 14.33 4.92
N PHE A 294 0.50 14.51 6.22
CA PHE A 294 1.50 15.08 7.13
C PHE A 294 2.30 13.93 7.74
N MET A 295 3.62 13.97 7.58
CA MET A 295 4.54 13.01 8.17
C MET A 295 4.91 13.49 9.57
N LYS A 296 4.71 12.64 10.58
CA LYS A 296 5.08 12.93 11.96
C LYS A 296 6.60 12.81 12.10
N SER A 297 7.20 13.79 12.77
CA SER A 297 8.61 13.75 13.19
C SER A 297 8.75 13.29 14.64
N PHE A 298 7.87 12.37 15.04
CA PHE A 298 7.86 11.68 16.32
C PHE A 298 7.24 10.29 16.12
N ILE A 299 7.59 9.35 17.00
CA ILE A 299 7.30 7.92 16.85
C ILE A 299 6.30 7.52 17.93
N GLU A 300 5.11 7.10 17.52
CA GLU A 300 4.11 6.54 18.43
C GLU A 300 4.55 5.17 18.97
N PRO A 301 4.12 4.77 20.17
CA PRO A 301 4.66 3.59 20.86
C PRO A 301 4.59 2.27 20.08
N GLY A 302 3.56 2.06 19.27
CA GLY A 302 3.39 0.86 18.45
C GLY A 302 4.07 0.90 17.08
N ASN A 303 4.76 1.99 16.72
CA ASN A 303 5.49 2.11 15.47
C ASN A 303 6.94 1.65 15.65
N THR A 304 7.33 0.57 14.95
CA THR A 304 8.66 -0.03 15.04
C THR A 304 9.42 0.01 13.72
N LEU A 305 9.07 0.92 12.81
CA LEU A 305 9.77 1.03 11.53
C LEU A 305 11.28 1.29 11.76
N PRO A 306 12.17 0.60 11.03
CA PRO A 306 13.60 0.59 11.35
C PRO A 306 14.35 1.83 10.86
N PHE A 307 13.68 2.75 10.17
CA PHE A 307 14.30 3.86 9.46
C PHE A 307 14.33 5.18 10.24
N TYR A 308 14.10 5.14 11.55
CA TYR A 308 14.13 6.33 12.40
C TYR A 308 15.41 6.45 13.20
N GLU A 309 15.85 7.70 13.39
CA GLU A 309 16.79 8.10 14.44
C GLU A 309 16.14 9.24 15.23
N ALA A 310 15.90 9.08 16.53
CA ALA A 310 15.18 10.09 17.29
C ALA A 310 15.61 10.17 18.75
N GLU A 311 15.75 11.38 19.26
CA GLU A 311 15.85 11.65 20.70
C GLU A 311 14.44 11.69 21.30
N ASN A 312 14.20 11.01 22.44
CA ASN A 312 12.88 10.99 23.10
C ASN A 312 11.73 10.63 22.14
N ASN A 313 11.97 9.70 21.20
CA ASN A 313 11.05 9.32 20.13
C ASN A 313 10.56 10.51 19.28
N GLY A 314 11.31 11.61 19.20
CA GLY A 314 10.97 12.81 18.44
C GLY A 314 10.02 13.76 19.17
N TYR A 315 9.57 13.43 20.38
CA TYR A 315 8.79 14.34 21.22
C TYR A 315 9.70 15.42 21.81
N ILE A 316 9.20 16.65 21.82
CA ILE A 316 9.91 17.83 22.29
C ILE A 316 9.23 18.35 23.55
N ASP A 317 10.02 18.52 24.61
CA ASP A 317 9.58 19.14 25.86
C ASP A 317 9.96 20.63 25.84
N ILE A 318 8.96 21.50 25.98
CA ILE A 318 9.11 22.97 26.02
C ILE A 318 8.72 23.47 27.40
N ASP A 319 9.72 23.82 28.20
CA ASP A 319 9.61 24.12 29.63
C ASP A 319 10.26 25.46 30.04
N GLU A 320 10.75 26.24 29.07
CA GLU A 320 11.32 27.57 29.29
C GLU A 320 10.58 28.63 28.48
N GLU A 321 10.42 29.82 29.06
CA GLU A 321 9.81 30.96 28.37
C GLU A 321 10.83 31.66 27.46
N ARG A 322 11.03 31.12 26.25
CA ARG A 322 11.96 31.64 25.25
C ARG A 322 11.56 31.25 23.83
N PRO A 323 12.09 31.93 22.80
CA PRO A 323 12.03 31.41 21.44
C PRO A 323 12.90 30.16 21.30
N TYR A 324 12.35 29.13 20.65
CA TYR A 324 13.04 27.91 20.23
C TYR A 324 13.21 27.92 18.71
N ARG A 325 14.44 27.68 18.22
CA ARG A 325 14.75 27.73 16.79
C ARG A 325 14.64 26.33 16.20
N PHE A 326 13.65 26.15 15.33
CA PHE A 326 13.45 24.91 14.61
C PHE A 326 13.97 24.98 13.19
N ARG A 327 14.40 23.84 12.68
CA ARG A 327 14.81 23.69 11.29
C ARG A 327 14.41 22.32 10.76
N TYR A 328 13.70 22.30 9.64
CA TYR A 328 13.56 21.11 8.82
C TYR A 328 14.65 21.10 7.75
N GLU A 329 15.26 19.93 7.54
CA GLU A 329 16.03 19.63 6.34
C GLU A 329 15.35 18.47 5.60
N LEU A 330 14.97 18.73 4.35
CA LEU A 330 14.28 17.81 3.46
C LEU A 330 15.18 17.55 2.27
N GLU A 331 15.50 16.30 2.00
CA GLU A 331 16.46 15.91 0.95
C GLU A 331 15.96 14.71 0.15
N ASP A 332 16.17 14.78 -1.16
CA ASP A 332 15.81 13.73 -2.11
C ASP A 332 16.88 12.62 -2.18
N HIS A 333 16.74 11.70 -3.15
CA HIS A 333 17.72 10.64 -3.39
C HIS A 333 19.08 11.14 -3.88
N TYR A 334 19.11 12.26 -4.60
CA TYR A 334 20.30 12.74 -5.29
C TYR A 334 21.07 13.83 -4.53
N GLY A 335 20.62 14.18 -3.32
CA GLY A 335 21.25 15.14 -2.42
C GLY A 335 20.75 16.58 -2.60
N ASN A 336 19.67 16.80 -3.35
CA ASN A 336 19.04 18.12 -3.46
C ASN A 336 18.28 18.41 -2.16
N ARG A 337 18.65 19.51 -1.48
CA ARG A 337 18.19 19.80 -0.13
C ARG A 337 17.41 21.12 -0.03
N LEU A 338 16.30 21.08 0.70
CA LEU A 338 15.61 22.25 1.24
C LEU A 338 15.85 22.36 2.75
N THR A 339 16.31 23.53 3.19
CA THR A 339 16.36 23.90 4.60
C THR A 339 15.28 24.94 4.90
N TYR A 340 14.42 24.66 5.88
CA TYR A 340 13.34 25.56 6.30
C TYR A 340 13.47 25.86 7.80
N ASN A 341 13.74 27.12 8.12
CA ASN A 341 13.89 27.60 9.50
C ASN A 341 12.59 28.26 9.98
N PHE A 342 12.23 28.02 11.24
CA PHE A 342 11.10 28.67 11.89
C PHE A 342 11.34 28.78 13.40
N THR A 343 10.58 29.64 14.05
CA THR A 343 10.66 29.84 15.50
C THR A 343 9.32 29.56 16.13
N VAL A 344 9.35 28.97 17.31
CA VAL A 344 8.20 28.73 18.17
C VAL A 344 8.51 29.35 19.53
N ASP A 345 7.54 30.03 20.11
CA ASP A 345 7.71 30.69 21.40
C ASP A 345 7.26 29.75 22.52
N GLY A 346 8.19 29.36 23.39
CA GLY A 346 7.87 28.76 24.67
C GLY A 346 7.21 29.81 25.55
N LYS A 347 5.97 29.55 25.98
CA LYS A 347 5.21 30.47 26.82
C LYS A 347 4.30 29.69 27.75
N SER A 348 4.40 29.95 29.04
CA SER A 348 3.66 29.19 30.05
C SER A 348 2.15 29.31 29.85
N GLN A 349 1.49 28.15 29.78
CA GLN A 349 0.07 28.02 29.46
C GLN A 349 -0.51 26.84 30.25
N SER A 350 -1.79 26.94 30.62
CA SER A 350 -2.51 25.83 31.25
C SER A 350 -2.67 24.67 30.28
N ILE A 351 -2.17 23.48 30.66
CA ILE A 351 -2.33 22.27 29.85
C ILE A 351 -3.75 21.73 30.05
N PRO A 352 -4.54 21.57 28.97
CA PRO A 352 -5.89 21.02 29.06
C PRO A 352 -5.88 19.61 29.67
N GLN A 353 -6.78 19.40 30.63
CA GLN A 353 -7.03 18.07 31.18
C GLN A 353 -7.83 17.23 30.18
N ARG A 354 -7.66 15.92 30.25
CA ARG A 354 -8.38 14.99 29.38
C ARG A 354 -9.85 14.88 29.80
N PRO A 355 -10.78 14.75 28.83
CA PRO A 355 -12.14 14.32 29.12
C PRO A 355 -12.18 12.90 29.71
N ASP A 356 -13.14 12.62 30.59
CA ASP A 356 -13.30 11.28 31.17
C ASP A 356 -13.37 10.20 30.07
N CYS A 357 -12.57 9.14 30.26
CA CYS A 357 -12.51 8.03 29.33
C CYS A 357 -13.04 6.73 29.92
N ASN A 358 -14.29 6.41 29.59
CA ASN A 358 -14.94 5.20 30.10
C ASN A 358 -14.39 3.90 29.48
N ASN A 359 -13.94 3.97 28.23
CA ASN A 359 -13.47 2.80 27.48
C ASN A 359 -12.04 3.01 26.99
N TRP A 360 -11.09 3.03 27.91
CA TRP A 360 -9.67 3.07 27.55
C TRP A 360 -9.25 1.77 26.86
N MET A 361 -8.57 1.88 25.72
CA MET A 361 -7.97 0.75 25.02
C MET A 361 -6.47 0.99 24.88
N ALA A 362 -5.67 0.09 25.46
CA ALA A 362 -4.22 0.22 25.47
C ALA A 362 -3.59 -0.38 24.21
N TRP A 363 -2.59 0.27 23.66
CA TRP A 363 -1.98 -0.13 22.38
C TRP A 363 -1.32 -1.51 22.43
N ASN A 364 -0.76 -1.85 23.59
CA ASN A 364 0.03 -3.05 23.83
C ASN A 364 -0.74 -4.19 24.52
N LEU A 365 -2.07 -4.07 24.67
CA LEU A 365 -2.92 -5.09 25.28
C LEU A 365 -3.96 -5.63 24.28
N TYR A 366 -4.53 -6.77 24.63
CA TYR A 366 -5.75 -7.23 23.97
C TYR A 366 -6.92 -6.38 24.48
N ASN A 367 -7.66 -5.74 23.58
CA ASN A 367 -8.78 -4.89 23.93
C ASN A 367 -10.09 -5.53 23.50
N SER A 368 -11.12 -5.41 24.34
CA SER A 368 -12.46 -5.90 24.03
C SER A 368 -13.48 -4.87 24.48
N TYR A 369 -14.51 -4.67 23.67
CA TYR A 369 -15.70 -3.90 24.02
C TYR A 369 -16.93 -4.73 23.71
N MET A 370 -17.91 -4.73 24.61
CA MET A 370 -19.13 -5.50 24.46
C MET A 370 -20.30 -4.76 25.10
N GLU A 371 -21.39 -4.68 24.35
CA GLU A 371 -22.68 -4.20 24.81
C GLU A 371 -23.79 -5.03 24.14
N MET A 372 -25.05 -4.75 24.47
CA MET A 372 -26.16 -5.47 23.85
C MET A 372 -26.16 -5.24 22.33
N GLY A 373 -26.03 -6.34 21.56
CA GLY A 373 -26.04 -6.29 20.10
C GLY A 373 -24.72 -5.86 19.45
N PHE A 374 -23.63 -5.67 20.20
CA PHE A 374 -22.34 -5.31 19.62
C PHE A 374 -21.15 -5.88 20.39
N GLN A 375 -20.15 -6.35 19.65
CA GLN A 375 -18.87 -6.77 20.20
C GLN A 375 -17.73 -6.34 19.28
N LEU A 376 -16.64 -5.85 19.88
CA LEU A 376 -15.38 -5.55 19.20
C LEU A 376 -14.23 -6.20 19.97
N GLN A 377 -13.33 -6.86 19.25
CA GLN A 377 -12.13 -7.49 19.78
C GLN A 377 -10.93 -7.05 18.95
N ILE A 378 -10.01 -6.34 19.60
CA ILE A 378 -8.77 -5.85 18.99
C ILE A 378 -7.60 -6.63 19.62
N PRO A 379 -6.97 -7.54 18.86
CA PRO A 379 -5.78 -8.24 19.29
C PRO A 379 -4.65 -7.31 19.75
N LYS A 380 -3.80 -7.80 20.65
CA LYS A 380 -2.59 -7.11 21.10
C LYS A 380 -1.70 -6.71 19.91
N GLY A 381 -1.19 -5.48 19.93
CA GLY A 381 -0.30 -4.94 18.90
C GLY A 381 -1.02 -4.40 17.65
N ASN A 382 -2.36 -4.38 17.63
CA ASN A 382 -3.10 -3.80 16.52
C ASN A 382 -3.27 -2.28 16.61
N LEU A 383 -3.20 -1.70 17.80
CA LEU A 383 -3.25 -0.26 18.01
C LEU A 383 -1.82 0.29 18.07
N TYR A 384 -1.59 1.48 17.52
CA TYR A 384 -0.29 2.14 17.52
C TYR A 384 -0.09 3.10 18.70
N ASP A 385 -1.18 3.57 19.29
CA ASP A 385 -1.20 4.38 20.49
C ASP A 385 -2.48 4.08 21.29
N ASP A 386 -2.50 4.47 22.56
CA ASP A 386 -3.66 4.29 23.42
C ASP A 386 -4.82 5.16 22.90
N ILE A 387 -6.04 4.64 22.95
CA ILE A 387 -7.23 5.38 22.52
C ILE A 387 -8.30 5.41 23.61
N CYS A 388 -9.10 6.48 23.60
CA CYS A 388 -10.39 6.45 24.25
C CYS A 388 -11.45 5.96 23.27
N PHE A 389 -11.83 4.69 23.37
CA PHE A 389 -12.78 4.11 22.43
C PHE A 389 -14.19 4.64 22.64
N PHE A 390 -14.81 5.09 21.55
CA PHE A 390 -16.21 5.50 21.55
C PHE A 390 -17.08 4.50 20.77
N HIS A 391 -18.25 4.17 21.30
CA HIS A 391 -19.26 3.43 20.56
C HIS A 391 -20.63 4.07 20.78
N SER A 392 -21.44 4.13 19.71
CA SER A 392 -22.85 4.49 19.82
C SER A 392 -23.69 3.70 18.81
N SER A 393 -24.85 3.23 19.26
CA SER A 393 -25.85 2.59 18.42
C SER A 393 -27.04 3.53 18.15
N THR A 394 -27.61 3.52 16.95
CA THR A 394 -28.83 4.25 16.60
C THR A 394 -29.77 3.35 15.80
N ARG A 395 -31.04 3.29 16.21
CA ARG A 395 -32.05 2.44 15.56
C ARG A 395 -32.10 2.69 14.05
N SER A 396 -32.07 1.62 13.27
CA SER A 396 -32.21 1.68 11.81
C SER A 396 -33.40 0.85 11.34
N PRO A 397 -34.42 1.45 10.69
CA PRO A 397 -35.52 0.68 10.11
C PRO A 397 -35.15 0.00 8.79
N ASN A 398 -34.07 0.46 8.12
CA ASN A 398 -33.69 0.02 6.77
C ASN A 398 -32.62 -1.10 6.78
N HIS A 399 -32.23 -1.55 7.97
CA HIS A 399 -31.20 -2.56 8.17
C HIS A 399 -31.72 -3.68 9.09
N TYR A 400 -31.01 -4.79 9.13
CA TYR A 400 -31.32 -5.92 10.02
C TYR A 400 -30.72 -5.76 11.43
N SER A 401 -29.95 -4.70 11.64
CA SER A 401 -29.39 -4.24 12.92
C SER A 401 -29.56 -2.73 13.06
N ASP A 402 -29.26 -2.23 14.25
CA ASP A 402 -29.03 -0.80 14.44
C ASP A 402 -27.76 -0.34 13.68
N LEU A 403 -27.59 0.97 13.53
CA LEU A 403 -26.38 1.60 13.01
C LEU A 403 -25.36 1.76 14.15
N HIS A 404 -24.21 1.11 14.03
CA HIS A 404 -23.12 1.15 15.02
C HIS A 404 -22.01 2.09 14.54
N ARG A 405 -21.77 3.18 15.27
CA ARG A 405 -20.56 4.02 15.13
C ARG A 405 -19.45 3.37 15.95
N VAL A 406 -18.39 2.94 15.29
CA VAL A 406 -17.28 2.24 15.93
C VAL A 406 -16.08 3.20 15.95
N ASN A 407 -15.91 3.90 17.06
CA ASN A 407 -15.07 5.10 17.25
C ASN A 407 -15.60 6.37 16.56
N ASP A 408 -15.32 7.53 17.16
CA ASP A 408 -15.72 8.86 16.65
C ASP A 408 -14.76 9.43 15.60
N THR A 409 -13.50 9.01 15.68
CA THR A 409 -12.39 9.42 14.84
C THR A 409 -11.77 8.21 14.14
N PRO A 410 -11.19 8.39 12.94
CA PRO A 410 -10.51 7.30 12.26
C PRO A 410 -9.27 6.82 13.03
N VAL A 411 -9.19 5.51 13.29
CA VAL A 411 -8.03 4.88 13.92
C VAL A 411 -7.55 3.73 13.04
N PRO A 412 -6.28 3.72 12.60
CA PRO A 412 -5.75 2.61 11.83
C PRO A 412 -5.45 1.44 12.75
N LEU A 413 -5.76 0.22 12.30
CA LEU A 413 -5.28 -1.00 12.95
C LEU A 413 -4.12 -1.60 12.15
N HIS A 414 -3.10 -2.09 12.83
CA HIS A 414 -1.97 -2.77 12.19
C HIS A 414 -2.42 -4.06 11.49
N ASN A 415 -3.24 -4.87 12.16
CA ASN A 415 -3.87 -6.05 11.57
C ASN A 415 -5.40 -5.99 11.72
N ARG A 416 -6.07 -7.14 11.63
CA ARG A 416 -7.53 -7.25 11.70
C ARG A 416 -8.03 -7.28 13.15
N ALA A 417 -9.10 -6.55 13.40
CA ALA A 417 -9.95 -6.70 14.59
C ALA A 417 -11.25 -7.41 14.21
N ASP A 418 -11.78 -8.20 15.14
CA ASP A 418 -13.03 -8.91 14.97
C ASP A 418 -14.18 -8.08 15.53
N MET A 419 -15.22 -7.91 14.74
CA MET A 419 -16.43 -7.20 15.10
C MET A 419 -17.63 -8.12 14.89
N TRP A 420 -18.57 -8.10 15.83
CA TRP A 420 -19.85 -8.79 15.72
C TRP A 420 -20.99 -7.80 15.97
N ILE A 421 -21.98 -7.80 15.10
CA ILE A 421 -23.20 -7.00 15.22
C ILE A 421 -24.37 -7.98 15.36
N GLY A 422 -25.22 -7.76 16.36
CA GLY A 422 -26.42 -8.54 16.60
C GLY A 422 -27.58 -8.05 15.74
N MET A 423 -28.41 -8.98 15.27
CA MET A 423 -29.62 -8.65 14.52
C MET A 423 -30.78 -8.37 15.48
N HIS A 424 -31.62 -7.40 15.12
CA HIS A 424 -32.94 -7.24 15.75
C HIS A 424 -34.06 -7.91 14.93
N THR A 425 -33.77 -8.29 13.69
CA THR A 425 -34.73 -8.91 12.78
C THR A 425 -34.01 -9.92 11.92
N ASP A 426 -34.46 -11.18 11.95
CA ASP A 426 -33.91 -12.26 11.13
C ASP A 426 -35.04 -12.89 10.31
N THR A 427 -35.07 -12.62 9.01
CA THR A 427 -36.17 -12.98 8.10
C THR A 427 -35.74 -13.82 6.91
N LEU A 428 -34.44 -13.87 6.58
CA LEU A 428 -33.96 -14.62 5.43
C LEU A 428 -33.73 -16.08 5.81
N LEU A 429 -34.18 -16.99 4.94
CA LEU A 429 -33.91 -18.43 5.08
C LEU A 429 -32.42 -18.74 4.86
N ASN A 430 -31.84 -18.18 3.80
CA ASN A 430 -30.42 -18.34 3.50
C ASN A 430 -29.59 -17.28 4.23
N LYS A 431 -28.94 -17.71 5.31
CA LYS A 431 -28.14 -16.81 6.16
C LYS A 431 -26.88 -16.26 5.47
N LYS A 432 -26.41 -16.89 4.38
CA LYS A 432 -25.27 -16.40 3.60
C LYS A 432 -25.55 -15.07 2.90
N ASN A 433 -26.84 -14.75 2.70
CA ASN A 433 -27.24 -13.49 2.07
C ASN A 433 -27.10 -12.28 3.01
N TYR A 434 -26.85 -12.49 4.30
CA TYR A 434 -26.56 -11.41 5.23
C TYR A 434 -25.08 -11.02 5.19
N GLY A 435 -24.81 -9.74 5.39
CA GLY A 435 -23.47 -9.22 5.54
C GLY A 435 -23.46 -7.85 6.20
N ILE A 436 -22.30 -7.43 6.68
CA ILE A 436 -22.10 -6.08 7.19
C ILE A 436 -21.82 -5.15 6.03
N VAL A 437 -22.48 -3.98 6.06
CA VAL A 437 -22.16 -2.84 5.23
C VAL A 437 -21.47 -1.78 6.07
N ARG A 438 -20.47 -1.12 5.48
CA ARG A 438 -19.88 0.10 6.01
C ARG A 438 -20.58 1.29 5.36
N ILE A 439 -21.00 2.24 6.18
CA ILE A 439 -21.77 3.42 5.79
C ILE A 439 -20.92 4.67 5.99
N ASN A 440 -20.59 5.34 4.88
CA ASN A 440 -19.81 6.57 4.90
C ASN A 440 -20.67 7.77 5.33
N ASP A 441 -20.07 8.95 5.48
CA ASP A 441 -20.79 10.16 5.93
C ASP A 441 -21.87 10.63 4.95
N ASN A 442 -21.71 10.36 3.65
CA ASN A 442 -22.72 10.61 2.60
C ASN A 442 -23.82 9.53 2.51
N ALA A 443 -23.91 8.64 3.49
CA ALA A 443 -24.82 7.50 3.53
C ALA A 443 -24.64 6.45 2.40
N SER A 444 -23.52 6.48 1.67
CA SER A 444 -23.16 5.40 0.75
C SER A 444 -22.75 4.14 1.52
N GLU A 445 -23.30 3.01 1.10
CA GLU A 445 -22.98 1.69 1.64
C GLU A 445 -21.88 1.02 0.83
N SER A 446 -21.00 0.31 1.51
CA SER A 446 -20.00 -0.58 0.91
C SER A 446 -20.05 -1.93 1.59
N TRP A 447 -20.19 -3.00 0.81
CA TRP A 447 -20.22 -4.36 1.34
C TRP A 447 -18.88 -4.72 1.98
N VAL A 448 -18.92 -5.07 3.27
CA VAL A 448 -17.76 -5.60 4.01
C VAL A 448 -17.82 -7.14 4.04
N GLY A 449 -19.03 -7.70 3.98
CA GLY A 449 -19.30 -9.13 4.10
C GLY A 449 -19.40 -9.56 5.56
N GLY A 450 -19.08 -10.82 5.83
CA GLY A 450 -19.12 -11.41 7.17
C GLY A 450 -19.80 -12.77 7.17
N GLU A 451 -19.82 -13.38 8.35
CA GLU A 451 -20.41 -14.70 8.57
C GLU A 451 -21.53 -14.62 9.60
N TYR A 452 -22.65 -15.28 9.34
CA TYR A 452 -23.73 -15.41 10.31
C TYR A 452 -23.30 -16.29 11.48
N VAL A 453 -23.27 -15.70 12.67
CA VAL A 453 -22.88 -16.36 13.92
C VAL A 453 -23.83 -15.92 15.03
N ARG A 454 -24.55 -16.88 15.62
CA ARG A 454 -25.36 -16.69 16.84
C ARG A 454 -26.33 -15.50 16.79
N GLY A 455 -27.10 -15.36 15.72
CA GLY A 455 -28.09 -14.27 15.58
C GLY A 455 -27.50 -12.90 15.23
N GLY A 456 -26.26 -12.88 14.74
CA GLY A 456 -25.56 -11.69 14.28
C GLY A 456 -24.59 -12.00 13.16
N ILE A 457 -23.86 -10.98 12.70
CA ILE A 457 -22.83 -11.12 11.67
C ILE A 457 -21.47 -10.79 12.27
N LYS A 458 -20.51 -11.71 12.11
CA LYS A 458 -19.10 -11.52 12.46
C LYS A 458 -18.32 -11.08 11.23
N VAL A 459 -17.49 -10.05 11.35
CA VAL A 459 -16.62 -9.55 10.28
C VAL A 459 -15.27 -9.11 10.85
N SER A 460 -14.24 -9.07 10.01
CA SER A 460 -12.92 -8.56 10.38
C SER A 460 -12.64 -7.21 9.73
N ILE A 461 -12.43 -6.17 10.54
CA ILE A 461 -12.14 -4.80 10.13
C ILE A 461 -10.66 -4.46 10.32
N ARG A 462 -10.16 -3.42 9.66
CA ARG A 462 -8.75 -2.96 9.76
C ARG A 462 -8.60 -1.51 10.18
N GLU A 463 -9.71 -0.83 10.41
CA GLU A 463 -9.79 0.60 10.73
C GLU A 463 -11.06 0.82 11.56
N LEU A 464 -11.00 1.77 12.50
CA LEU A 464 -12.16 2.30 13.23
C LEU A 464 -12.53 3.69 12.66
N GLY A 465 -13.64 4.25 13.12
CA GLY A 465 -14.17 5.58 12.78
C GLY A 465 -15.43 5.56 11.91
N ASP A 466 -15.76 4.41 11.34
CA ASP A 466 -16.87 4.26 10.39
C ASP A 466 -18.18 3.81 11.09
N ARG A 467 -19.29 3.87 10.34
CA ARG A 467 -20.58 3.28 10.75
C ARG A 467 -20.79 1.93 10.08
N TYR A 468 -21.40 1.00 10.80
CA TYR A 468 -21.66 -0.35 10.32
C TYR A 468 -23.08 -0.79 10.67
N ALA A 469 -23.66 -1.62 9.81
CA ALA A 469 -24.92 -2.30 10.06
C ALA A 469 -25.03 -3.58 9.23
N ILE A 470 -25.99 -4.43 9.58
CA ILE A 470 -26.31 -5.65 8.83
C ILE A 470 -27.27 -5.30 7.70
N SER A 471 -26.88 -5.67 6.50
CA SER A 471 -27.69 -5.59 5.28
C SER A 471 -27.82 -6.98 4.67
N ALA A 472 -28.57 -7.07 3.57
CA ALA A 472 -28.67 -8.30 2.80
C ALA A 472 -28.51 -8.07 1.31
N ASP A 473 -28.01 -9.09 0.63
CA ASP A 473 -27.96 -9.19 -0.82
C ASP A 473 -28.53 -10.54 -1.26
N THR A 474 -29.65 -10.49 -1.99
CA THR A 474 -30.38 -11.67 -2.46
C THR A 474 -30.49 -11.71 -3.98
N ILE A 475 -29.81 -10.79 -4.69
CA ILE A 475 -29.94 -10.65 -6.14
C ILE A 475 -28.70 -11.27 -6.77
N ALA A 476 -28.90 -12.21 -7.69
CA ALA A 476 -27.79 -12.85 -8.38
C ALA A 476 -27.08 -11.88 -9.36
N PRO A 477 -25.77 -12.03 -9.56
CA PRO A 477 -25.03 -11.19 -10.48
C PRO A 477 -25.54 -11.36 -11.93
N VAL A 478 -25.46 -10.30 -12.73
CA VAL A 478 -25.94 -10.29 -14.11
C VAL A 478 -24.81 -10.62 -15.08
N ILE A 479 -25.00 -11.68 -15.89
CA ILE A 479 -24.09 -12.09 -16.96
C ILE A 479 -24.62 -11.53 -18.29
N THR A 480 -23.85 -10.65 -18.95
CA THR A 480 -24.23 -10.05 -20.24
C THR A 480 -23.23 -10.42 -21.33
N PRO A 481 -23.61 -11.23 -22.34
CA PRO A 481 -22.75 -11.49 -23.50
C PRO A 481 -22.57 -10.21 -24.33
N ILE A 482 -21.36 -9.94 -24.82
CA ILE A 482 -21.05 -8.77 -25.65
C ILE A 482 -20.87 -9.25 -27.09
N GLU A 483 -21.81 -8.91 -27.97
CA GLU A 483 -21.78 -9.23 -29.41
C GLU A 483 -21.53 -10.71 -29.72
N PRO A 484 -22.32 -11.66 -29.17
CA PRO A 484 -22.06 -13.10 -29.35
C PRO A 484 -22.00 -13.56 -30.81
N ALA A 485 -22.75 -12.91 -31.70
CA ALA A 485 -22.74 -13.19 -33.13
C ALA A 485 -21.38 -12.95 -33.82
N THR A 486 -20.48 -12.18 -33.20
CA THR A 486 -19.16 -11.87 -33.77
C THR A 486 -18.02 -12.68 -33.13
N TRP A 487 -18.30 -13.48 -32.09
CA TRP A 487 -17.25 -14.16 -31.31
C TRP A 487 -16.34 -15.06 -32.13
N VAL A 488 -16.92 -15.85 -33.04
CA VAL A 488 -16.17 -16.75 -33.94
C VAL A 488 -15.28 -15.95 -34.90
N ASN A 489 -15.86 -14.93 -35.55
CA ASN A 489 -15.12 -14.08 -36.50
C ASN A 489 -14.00 -13.29 -35.81
N GLN A 490 -14.23 -12.83 -34.57
CA GLN A 490 -13.25 -12.09 -33.78
C GLN A 490 -12.31 -13.01 -32.97
N LYS A 491 -12.50 -14.33 -33.03
CA LYS A 491 -11.77 -15.35 -32.24
C LYS A 491 -11.70 -15.04 -30.74
N ARG A 492 -12.79 -14.53 -30.17
CA ARG A 492 -12.88 -14.19 -28.73
C ARG A 492 -14.31 -14.20 -28.22
N ILE A 493 -14.50 -14.69 -27.00
CA ILE A 493 -15.74 -14.53 -26.22
C ILE A 493 -15.54 -13.37 -25.24
N ARG A 494 -16.54 -12.48 -25.16
CA ARG A 494 -16.56 -11.34 -24.23
C ARG A 494 -17.85 -11.32 -23.43
N ILE A 495 -17.72 -11.29 -22.11
CA ILE A 495 -18.83 -11.29 -21.17
C ILE A 495 -18.64 -10.15 -20.18
N ARG A 496 -19.71 -9.39 -19.91
CA ARG A 496 -19.73 -8.39 -18.84
C ARG A 496 -20.42 -8.97 -17.62
N LEU A 497 -19.79 -8.83 -16.46
CA LEU A 497 -20.41 -9.13 -15.16
C LEU A 497 -20.77 -7.84 -14.43
N ARG A 498 -21.94 -7.83 -13.81
CA ARG A 498 -22.38 -6.75 -12.90
C ARG A 498 -23.03 -7.38 -11.69
N ASP A 499 -22.86 -6.70 -10.57
CA ASP A 499 -23.46 -7.01 -9.29
C ASP A 499 -23.99 -5.70 -8.69
N ASP A 500 -25.10 -5.74 -7.97
CA ASP A 500 -25.73 -4.54 -7.41
C ASP A 500 -25.26 -4.23 -5.98
N LYS A 501 -24.57 -5.14 -5.29
CA LYS A 501 -24.22 -4.95 -3.88
C LYS A 501 -22.96 -5.65 -3.39
N SER A 502 -22.92 -6.99 -3.32
CA SER A 502 -21.83 -7.73 -2.68
C SER A 502 -20.57 -7.93 -3.54
N GLY A 503 -20.64 -7.55 -4.82
CA GLY A 503 -19.57 -7.70 -5.80
C GLY A 503 -19.42 -9.14 -6.32
N ILE A 504 -18.63 -9.34 -7.38
CA ILE A 504 -18.37 -10.68 -7.92
C ILE A 504 -17.32 -11.40 -7.08
N ALA A 505 -17.68 -12.54 -6.48
CA ALA A 505 -16.77 -13.37 -5.70
C ALA A 505 -16.02 -14.39 -6.57
N SER A 506 -16.69 -15.01 -7.54
CA SER A 506 -16.06 -15.96 -8.45
C SER A 506 -16.79 -16.08 -9.79
N PHE A 507 -16.08 -16.60 -10.80
CA PHE A 507 -16.65 -16.93 -12.09
C PHE A 507 -16.00 -18.21 -12.64
N ARG A 508 -16.68 -18.89 -13.56
CA ARG A 508 -16.13 -20.03 -14.30
C ARG A 508 -16.77 -20.11 -15.69
N GLY A 509 -15.94 -20.24 -16.71
CA GLY A 509 -16.37 -20.44 -18.09
C GLY A 509 -15.90 -21.79 -18.60
N GLU A 510 -16.75 -22.51 -19.32
CA GLU A 510 -16.46 -23.82 -19.90
C GLU A 510 -16.99 -23.90 -21.33
N ILE A 511 -16.30 -24.62 -22.21
CA ILE A 511 -16.86 -25.09 -23.48
C ILE A 511 -16.86 -26.62 -23.49
N ASN A 512 -18.02 -27.21 -23.79
CA ASN A 512 -18.24 -28.66 -23.80
C ASN A 512 -17.80 -29.34 -22.50
N GLY A 513 -17.93 -28.64 -21.36
CA GLY A 513 -17.51 -29.12 -20.04
C GLY A 513 -16.01 -28.95 -19.73
N GLU A 514 -15.21 -28.39 -20.64
CA GLU A 514 -13.79 -28.09 -20.40
C GLU A 514 -13.57 -26.62 -20.01
N TYR A 515 -12.69 -26.38 -19.03
CA TYR A 515 -12.36 -25.04 -18.53
C TYR A 515 -11.80 -24.10 -19.59
N LEU A 516 -12.27 -22.85 -19.57
CA LEU A 516 -11.76 -21.74 -20.37
C LEU A 516 -11.00 -20.71 -19.52
N LEU A 517 -9.81 -20.36 -19.99
CA LEU A 517 -8.98 -19.32 -19.39
C LEU A 517 -9.48 -17.92 -19.75
N PHE A 518 -10.55 -17.48 -19.09
CA PHE A 518 -11.02 -16.09 -19.17
C PHE A 518 -10.05 -15.16 -18.43
N THR A 519 -9.53 -14.18 -19.17
CA THR A 519 -8.72 -13.09 -18.62
C THR A 519 -9.58 -11.93 -18.17
N HIS A 520 -9.20 -11.28 -17.07
CA HIS A 520 -9.83 -10.03 -16.64
C HIS A 520 -8.85 -9.15 -15.86
N ASP A 521 -9.14 -7.86 -15.84
CA ASP A 521 -8.47 -6.86 -15.03
C ASP A 521 -9.52 -6.23 -14.11
N SER A 522 -9.17 -6.04 -12.84
CA SER A 522 -10.05 -5.50 -11.79
C SER A 522 -10.68 -4.13 -12.12
N LYS A 523 -10.08 -3.38 -13.04
CA LYS A 523 -10.58 -2.08 -13.53
C LYS A 523 -11.67 -2.23 -14.59
N SER A 524 -11.97 -3.45 -15.02
CA SER A 524 -12.92 -3.77 -16.08
C SER A 524 -13.96 -4.77 -15.60
N SER A 525 -15.22 -4.53 -15.94
CA SER A 525 -16.31 -5.51 -15.76
C SER A 525 -16.36 -6.58 -16.86
N VAL A 526 -15.44 -6.52 -17.83
CA VAL A 526 -15.45 -7.36 -19.03
C VAL A 526 -14.39 -8.45 -18.92
N TYR A 527 -14.86 -9.70 -19.00
CA TYR A 527 -14.08 -10.92 -19.02
C TYR A 527 -13.92 -11.38 -20.46
N THR A 528 -12.70 -11.74 -20.85
CA THR A 528 -12.37 -12.10 -22.23
C THR A 528 -11.65 -13.43 -22.30
N TYR A 529 -12.22 -14.36 -23.08
CA TYR A 529 -11.53 -15.56 -23.53
C TYR A 529 -11.13 -15.37 -24.98
N ARG A 530 -9.84 -15.51 -25.29
CA ARG A 530 -9.33 -15.58 -26.67
C ARG A 530 -9.31 -17.05 -27.08
N PHE A 531 -9.75 -17.35 -28.29
CA PHE A 531 -9.89 -18.73 -28.74
C PHE A 531 -8.56 -19.45 -28.70
N ASP A 532 -8.58 -20.62 -28.08
CA ASP A 532 -7.53 -21.61 -28.16
C ASP A 532 -7.98 -22.74 -29.08
N ASP A 533 -7.38 -22.82 -30.27
CA ASP A 533 -7.73 -23.81 -31.30
C ASP A 533 -7.48 -25.26 -30.82
N THR A 534 -6.69 -25.46 -29.77
CA THR A 534 -6.49 -26.78 -29.16
C THR A 534 -7.62 -27.23 -28.25
N ARG A 535 -8.52 -26.30 -27.88
CA ARG A 535 -9.66 -26.49 -26.96
C ARG A 535 -11.02 -26.40 -27.67
N LEU A 536 -11.01 -26.12 -28.97
CA LEU A 536 -12.22 -25.91 -29.76
C LEU A 536 -12.22 -26.86 -30.96
N ASN A 537 -13.33 -27.55 -31.16
CA ASN A 537 -13.47 -28.46 -32.29
C ASN A 537 -13.96 -27.69 -33.52
N ARG A 538 -13.14 -27.63 -34.58
CA ARG A 538 -13.53 -26.99 -35.84
C ARG A 538 -14.55 -27.83 -36.60
N GLY A 539 -15.54 -27.17 -37.20
CA GLY A 539 -16.63 -27.82 -37.93
C GLY A 539 -17.69 -28.43 -37.01
N GLU A 540 -17.67 -28.10 -35.72
CA GLU A 540 -18.58 -28.67 -34.72
C GLU A 540 -19.29 -27.57 -33.92
N GLN A 541 -20.42 -27.97 -33.34
CA GLN A 541 -21.17 -27.14 -32.42
C GLN A 541 -20.48 -27.12 -31.05
N GLN A 542 -20.22 -25.92 -30.54
CA GLN A 542 -19.61 -25.66 -29.23
C GLN A 542 -20.70 -25.19 -28.25
N GLN A 543 -20.68 -25.70 -27.02
CA GLN A 543 -21.57 -25.28 -25.94
C GLN A 543 -20.78 -24.53 -24.86
N LEU A 544 -20.94 -23.21 -24.81
CA LEU A 544 -20.41 -22.36 -23.74
C LEU A 544 -21.36 -22.38 -22.53
N VAL A 545 -20.80 -22.57 -21.35
CA VAL A 545 -21.45 -22.32 -20.05
C VAL A 545 -20.58 -21.33 -19.27
N PHE A 546 -21.19 -20.26 -18.75
CA PHE A 546 -20.51 -19.27 -17.91
C PHE A 546 -21.30 -19.06 -16.63
N ILE A 547 -20.64 -19.21 -15.49
CA ILE A 547 -21.22 -19.13 -14.15
C ILE A 547 -20.56 -17.97 -13.40
N ALA A 548 -21.36 -17.21 -12.65
CA ALA A 548 -20.88 -16.17 -11.74
C ALA A 548 -21.54 -16.32 -10.36
N VAL A 549 -20.77 -16.02 -9.31
CA VAL A 549 -21.23 -16.03 -7.91
C VAL A 549 -20.79 -14.73 -7.24
N ASP A 550 -21.69 -14.09 -6.50
CA ASP A 550 -21.41 -12.85 -5.77
C ASP A 550 -20.87 -13.09 -4.35
N GLY A 551 -20.58 -11.99 -3.63
CA GLY A 551 -20.08 -12.02 -2.25
C GLY A 551 -21.08 -12.51 -1.19
N ALA A 552 -22.36 -12.60 -1.54
CA ALA A 552 -23.45 -13.12 -0.70
C ALA A 552 -23.83 -14.58 -1.05
N GLY A 553 -23.20 -15.15 -2.09
CA GLY A 553 -23.39 -16.50 -2.56
C GLY A 553 -24.54 -16.69 -3.54
N ASN A 554 -25.13 -15.63 -4.10
CA ASN A 554 -26.11 -15.75 -5.17
C ASN A 554 -25.41 -16.12 -6.47
N ARG A 555 -26.08 -16.94 -7.30
CA ARG A 555 -25.48 -17.55 -8.49
C ARG A 555 -26.30 -17.26 -9.74
N SER A 556 -25.62 -16.96 -10.83
CA SER A 556 -26.20 -16.91 -12.17
C SER A 556 -25.42 -17.76 -13.17
N GLU A 557 -26.10 -18.17 -14.23
CA GLU A 557 -25.55 -19.00 -15.29
C GLU A 557 -26.03 -18.51 -16.65
N TYR A 558 -25.13 -18.51 -17.62
CA TYR A 558 -25.38 -18.18 -19.01
C TYR A 558 -24.87 -19.31 -19.90
N SER A 559 -25.75 -19.83 -20.74
CA SER A 559 -25.43 -20.89 -21.70
C SER A 559 -25.65 -20.40 -23.11
N TYR A 560 -24.69 -20.66 -24.00
CA TYR A 560 -24.75 -20.24 -25.40
C TYR A 560 -24.09 -21.26 -26.32
N THR A 561 -24.72 -21.47 -27.47
CA THR A 561 -24.25 -22.43 -28.47
C THR A 561 -23.82 -21.69 -29.72
N PHE A 562 -22.66 -22.03 -30.25
CA PHE A 562 -22.17 -21.50 -31.53
C PHE A 562 -21.44 -22.58 -32.33
N PHE A 563 -21.31 -22.38 -33.63
CA PHE A 563 -20.55 -23.26 -34.51
C PHE A 563 -19.15 -22.68 -34.70
N TYR A 564 -18.09 -23.49 -34.52
CA TYR A 564 -16.69 -23.02 -34.66
C TYR A 564 -16.02 -23.50 -35.95
#